data_AF-A0A953KSK2-F1
#
_entry.id   AF-A0A953KSK2-F1
#
_cell.length_a   1.000
_cell.length_b   1.000
_cell.length_c   1.000
_cell.angle_alpha   90.00
_cell.angle_beta   90.00
_cell.angle_gamma   90.00
#
_symmetry.space_group_name_H-M   'P 1'
#
loop_
_entity.id
_entity.type
_entity.pdbx_description
1 polymer ?
#
loop_
_entity_poly.entity_id
_entity_poly.type
_entity_poly.pdbx_seq_one_letter_code
_entity_poly.pdbx_strand_id
1 'polypeptide(L)'
;MLTGYRARTLLLVAALLFSTAIMAPAGGRAELRAVTATLDGLRDASYGAALTTDPSGDLANPGPGEWSGTLWSDLTALYAQSDGTTLYVYVDLPGYTKAGSSGQIGLLIDRNATTAGGTSDPWANAITFGATYKPDAIARGNLQGMNAGQDNGWTELRLWQGSAWSAGGTDWGGIGNTGNQVGARIAYADGQGVEFAIPLSEIGAIAGDTLRLAFFTTQGGAGKGAFDTLPTDAQSTGWDTPTTQTAWVVFGLGPTPTPTVTPTWTPTATRTPTPTVTPTAGPTPTPTLTPTPGAGPCSAAAMGDGAINSVALYHSNTQSAWLTPTVGITPTGQAAVRLRTCANDVQSVTILVWTQGWGATPRWTYTPTVVSIDPAGPYAIWEATLPGPGTQINQYYQFRITDGALTGHFHVQTPNSGTGVWAASASPVDPSWVLPTVAGPILDYAVPSWMKDAVIYQIFPDRFRDGNSANNYNARTVYGPTTCNGYTGNGSAPACVTHNHAWTDDVTQPGYGIDFFGGDLAGITEKINAGYFNDLGVNTLYLNPIFMASSNHGYDTNDYFTINDRFGTLADFDAMMAAANAHGLRVILDAVFNHVGMDSRYIDK
;
A
#
# COMPACT_ATOMS: atom_id res chain seq x y z
N MET A 1 -68.31 -4.77 -23.74
CA MET A 1 -68.75 -3.51 -23.09
C MET A 1 -68.30 -3.57 -21.64
N LEU A 2 -67.68 -2.47 -21.17
CA LEU A 2 -67.03 -2.30 -19.87
C LEU A 2 -67.99 -2.58 -18.70
N THR A 3 -67.55 -3.10 -17.56
CA THR A 3 -67.02 -2.38 -16.37
C THR A 3 -66.93 -3.44 -15.24
N GLY A 4 -66.11 -3.44 -14.19
CA GLY A 4 -65.08 -2.56 -13.64
C GLY A 4 -64.63 -3.11 -12.27
N TYR A 5 -63.39 -2.74 -11.88
CA TYR A 5 -62.86 -2.57 -10.50
C TYR A 5 -62.53 -3.74 -9.54
N ARG A 6 -61.21 -3.86 -9.30
CA ARG A 6 -60.45 -4.00 -8.02
C ARG A 6 -60.64 -5.20 -7.06
N ALA A 7 -59.53 -5.92 -6.80
CA ALA A 7 -58.94 -6.26 -5.48
C ALA A 7 -57.75 -7.22 -5.69
N ARG A 8 -56.50 -6.84 -5.36
CA ARG A 8 -55.74 -7.09 -4.11
C ARG A 8 -55.26 -8.53 -3.88
N THR A 9 -53.93 -8.60 -3.77
CA THR A 9 -52.95 -9.63 -3.42
C THR A 9 -53.26 -10.49 -2.20
N LEU A 10 -52.82 -11.76 -2.20
CA LEU A 10 -52.38 -12.49 -1.00
C LEU A 10 -51.26 -13.52 -1.31
N LEU A 11 -50.34 -13.60 -0.34
CA LEU A 11 -49.16 -14.45 -0.06
C LEU A 11 -49.05 -15.88 -0.64
N LEU A 12 -47.81 -16.36 -0.87
CA LEU A 12 -47.18 -17.40 -0.02
C LEU A 12 -45.67 -17.63 -0.33
N VAL A 13 -44.92 -17.98 0.73
CA VAL A 13 -43.49 -18.32 0.82
C VAL A 13 -43.29 -19.84 0.67
N ALA A 14 -42.22 -20.31 0.02
CA ALA A 14 -41.46 -21.51 0.39
C ALA A 14 -40.19 -21.69 -0.47
N ALA A 15 -39.14 -22.19 0.16
CA ALA A 15 -37.77 -22.28 -0.36
C ALA A 15 -37.34 -23.75 -0.62
N LEU A 16 -36.24 -23.88 -1.39
CA LEU A 16 -35.16 -24.90 -1.30
C LEU A 16 -35.29 -26.29 -2.02
N LEU A 17 -34.43 -26.48 -3.06
CA LEU A 17 -33.37 -27.52 -3.23
C LEU A 17 -33.34 -28.48 -4.46
N PHE A 18 -32.17 -28.42 -5.14
CA PHE A 18 -31.28 -29.43 -5.76
C PHE A 18 -31.65 -30.30 -6.99
N SER A 19 -30.85 -30.17 -8.06
CA SER A 19 -29.90 -31.19 -8.66
C SER A 19 -29.54 -30.84 -10.13
N THR A 20 -28.31 -30.36 -10.42
CA THR A 20 -27.17 -31.05 -11.13
C THR A 20 -27.48 -31.57 -12.55
N ALA A 21 -26.73 -31.34 -13.64
CA ALA A 21 -25.36 -30.84 -13.84
C ALA A 21 -25.06 -30.49 -15.34
N ILE A 22 -23.86 -29.90 -15.58
CA ILE A 22 -22.91 -30.04 -16.73
C ILE A 22 -22.53 -28.74 -17.51
N MET A 23 -21.31 -28.23 -17.20
CA MET A 23 -20.21 -27.60 -18.00
C MET A 23 -20.46 -26.36 -18.92
N ALA A 24 -19.67 -25.26 -19.00
CA ALA A 24 -18.43 -24.71 -18.39
C ALA A 24 -18.28 -23.19 -18.82
N PRO A 25 -17.14 -22.45 -18.69
CA PRO A 25 -16.95 -21.26 -17.82
C PRO A 25 -16.57 -19.90 -18.49
N ALA A 26 -16.53 -18.79 -17.71
CA ALA A 26 -15.66 -17.57 -17.77
C ALA A 26 -16.41 -16.30 -17.25
N GLY A 27 -15.88 -15.32 -16.50
CA GLY A 27 -14.51 -14.96 -16.06
C GLY A 27 -14.52 -13.84 -14.98
N GLY A 28 -13.38 -13.58 -14.31
CA GLY A 28 -13.24 -12.77 -13.08
C GLY A 28 -13.05 -11.25 -13.28
N ARG A 29 -12.52 -10.44 -12.34
CA ARG A 29 -11.58 -10.73 -11.24
C ARG A 29 -11.47 -9.59 -10.21
N ALA A 30 -10.99 -9.97 -9.02
CA ALA A 30 -10.19 -9.14 -8.14
C ALA A 30 -8.82 -8.87 -8.80
N GLU A 31 -8.38 -7.61 -8.85
CA GLU A 31 -6.96 -7.31 -9.10
C GLU A 31 -6.27 -7.10 -7.75
N LEU A 32 -5.72 -8.20 -7.21
CA LEU A 32 -4.54 -8.13 -6.35
C LEU A 32 -3.41 -7.55 -7.20
N ARG A 33 -3.14 -6.25 -7.11
CA ARG A 33 -1.78 -5.77 -7.42
C ARG A 33 -0.96 -6.01 -6.17
N ALA A 34 -0.23 -7.10 -6.19
CA ALA A 34 0.70 -7.40 -5.13
C ALA A 34 1.78 -6.34 -5.03
N VAL A 35 2.01 -5.91 -3.80
CA VAL A 35 3.19 -5.14 -3.43
C VAL A 35 4.34 -6.14 -3.42
N THR A 36 5.30 -5.99 -4.32
CA THR A 36 6.52 -6.80 -4.31
C THR A 36 7.24 -6.56 -2.97
N ALA A 37 7.47 -7.61 -2.18
CA ALA A 37 8.22 -7.47 -0.93
C ALA A 37 9.63 -7.01 -1.27
N THR A 38 10.11 -6.02 -0.52
CA THR A 38 11.52 -5.63 -0.60
C THR A 38 12.32 -6.74 0.06
N LEU A 39 13.16 -7.41 -0.71
CA LEU A 39 14.00 -8.48 -0.20
C LEU A 39 15.20 -7.86 0.52
N ASP A 40 15.13 -7.68 1.83
CA ASP A 40 16.19 -7.09 2.66
C ASP A 40 16.45 -7.80 4.00
N GLY A 41 15.68 -8.86 4.27
CA GLY A 41 15.76 -9.65 5.49
C GLY A 41 14.94 -9.08 6.64
N LEU A 42 14.20 -7.99 6.42
CA LEU A 42 13.29 -7.37 7.37
C LEU A 42 11.84 -7.63 6.96
N ARG A 43 10.96 -7.79 7.94
CA ARG A 43 9.54 -8.04 7.64
C ARG A 43 8.89 -6.81 6.99
N ASP A 44 8.50 -6.94 5.72
CA ASP A 44 7.69 -5.95 5.03
C ASP A 44 6.21 -6.01 5.48
N ALA A 45 5.52 -4.87 5.50
CA ALA A 45 4.09 -4.82 5.80
C ALA A 45 3.23 -5.56 4.76
N SER A 46 3.74 -5.73 3.54
CA SER A 46 3.09 -6.44 2.43
C SER A 46 2.86 -7.94 2.69
N TYR A 47 3.62 -8.56 3.59
CA TYR A 47 3.39 -9.94 4.00
C TYR A 47 2.07 -10.15 4.76
N GLY A 48 1.46 -9.08 5.27
CA GLY A 48 0.20 -9.16 6.02
C GLY A 48 0.35 -9.82 7.38
N ALA A 49 -0.68 -10.56 7.80
CA ALA A 49 -0.68 -11.26 9.08
C ALA A 49 0.18 -12.54 9.02
N ALA A 50 0.76 -12.91 10.16
CA ALA A 50 1.48 -14.17 10.29
C ALA A 50 0.56 -15.35 9.96
N LEU A 51 1.08 -16.33 9.22
CA LEU A 51 0.39 -17.59 8.94
C LEU A 51 0.40 -18.52 10.15
N THR A 52 1.46 -18.43 10.97
CA THR A 52 1.58 -19.08 12.28
C THR A 52 2.52 -18.26 13.16
N THR A 53 2.38 -18.42 14.47
CA THR A 53 3.21 -17.76 15.50
C THR A 53 3.60 -18.76 16.58
N ASP A 54 4.79 -18.60 17.13
CA ASP A 54 5.34 -19.38 18.22
C ASP A 54 5.72 -18.48 19.40
N PRO A 55 5.39 -18.83 20.67
CA PRO A 55 5.75 -18.03 21.83
C PRO A 55 7.26 -17.96 22.06
N SER A 56 7.81 -16.74 22.10
CA SER A 56 9.24 -16.55 22.34
C SER A 56 9.74 -17.16 23.66
N GLY A 57 10.81 -17.96 23.59
CA GLY A 57 11.58 -18.45 24.73
C GLY A 57 11.04 -19.74 25.34
N ASP A 58 10.19 -20.47 24.62
CA ASP A 58 9.59 -21.73 25.08
C ASP A 58 10.33 -23.00 24.60
N LEU A 59 11.49 -22.84 23.96
CA LEU A 59 12.38 -23.93 23.56
C LEU A 59 12.60 -24.92 24.72
N ALA A 60 11.99 -26.10 24.63
CA ALA A 60 11.94 -27.09 25.71
C ALA A 60 13.31 -27.63 26.14
N ASN A 61 14.34 -27.50 25.28
CA ASN A 61 15.72 -27.83 25.61
C ASN A 61 16.65 -26.92 24.78
N PRO A 62 17.40 -25.98 25.37
CA PRO A 62 18.25 -25.03 24.62
C PRO A 62 19.50 -25.68 23.98
N GLY A 63 19.48 -26.99 23.71
CA GLY A 63 20.64 -27.80 23.37
C GLY A 63 21.72 -27.74 24.46
N PRO A 64 22.73 -28.60 24.45
CA PRO A 64 23.83 -28.46 25.38
C PRO A 64 24.82 -27.46 24.80
N GLY A 65 25.12 -26.46 25.62
CA GLY A 65 26.10 -25.42 25.36
C GLY A 65 27.55 -25.90 25.34
N GLU A 66 27.87 -26.93 24.54
CA GLU A 66 29.24 -27.41 24.37
C GLU A 66 30.08 -26.54 23.42
N TRP A 67 29.48 -25.57 22.74
CA TRP A 67 30.19 -24.42 22.18
C TRP A 67 29.80 -23.19 22.99
N SER A 68 30.72 -22.72 23.83
CA SER A 68 30.54 -21.50 24.62
C SER A 68 30.18 -20.35 23.67
N GLY A 69 28.94 -19.88 23.74
CA GLY A 69 28.45 -18.78 22.92
C GLY A 69 27.44 -19.13 21.82
N THR A 70 26.99 -20.39 21.68
CA THR A 70 25.91 -20.74 20.74
C THR A 70 24.53 -20.58 21.39
N LEU A 71 23.77 -19.56 20.99
CA LEU A 71 22.37 -19.32 21.37
C LEU A 71 21.48 -19.86 20.24
N TRP A 72 20.67 -20.85 20.57
CA TRP A 72 19.57 -21.30 19.72
C TRP A 72 18.51 -20.21 19.70
N SER A 73 17.98 -19.89 18.51
CA SER A 73 17.00 -18.81 18.36
C SER A 73 15.64 -19.40 18.09
N ASP A 74 14.65 -18.75 18.66
CA ASP A 74 13.27 -19.14 18.51
C ASP A 74 12.70 -18.60 17.20
N LEU A 75 11.87 -19.38 16.50
CA LEU A 75 11.20 -18.91 15.29
C LEU A 75 9.79 -18.46 15.64
N THR A 76 9.61 -17.17 15.85
CA THR A 76 8.38 -16.70 16.48
C THR A 76 7.22 -16.48 15.51
N ALA A 77 7.46 -16.41 14.19
CA ALA A 77 6.39 -16.30 13.19
C ALA A 77 6.85 -16.56 11.75
N LEU A 78 5.93 -17.09 10.93
CA LEU A 78 6.10 -17.30 9.49
C LEU A 78 5.04 -16.53 8.70
N TYR A 79 5.48 -15.86 7.63
CA TYR A 79 4.63 -15.03 6.78
C TYR A 79 4.88 -15.38 5.31
N ALA A 80 3.85 -15.22 4.47
CA ALA A 80 4.01 -15.37 3.03
C ALA A 80 3.10 -14.40 2.26
N GLN A 81 3.59 -13.95 1.12
CA GLN A 81 2.78 -13.26 0.12
C GLN A 81 3.20 -13.65 -1.30
N SER A 82 2.45 -13.25 -2.32
CA SER A 82 2.85 -13.48 -3.70
C SER A 82 2.42 -12.36 -4.62
N ASP A 83 3.25 -12.08 -5.63
CA ASP A 83 2.92 -11.16 -6.72
C ASP A 83 2.33 -11.78 -7.98
N GLY A 84 1.96 -13.05 -7.89
CA GLY A 84 1.49 -13.83 -9.02
C GLY A 84 2.62 -14.33 -9.93
N THR A 85 3.87 -13.92 -9.69
CA THR A 85 5.06 -14.47 -10.37
C THR A 85 6.08 -15.05 -9.38
N THR A 86 6.17 -14.46 -8.19
CA THR A 86 7.10 -14.81 -7.13
C THR A 86 6.33 -15.03 -5.83
N LEU A 87 6.68 -16.09 -5.10
CA LEU A 87 6.31 -16.32 -3.72
C LEU A 87 7.38 -15.70 -2.82
N TYR A 88 6.97 -14.81 -1.93
CA TYR A 88 7.82 -14.27 -0.89
C TYR A 88 7.48 -14.95 0.43
N VAL A 89 8.49 -15.39 1.16
CA VAL A 89 8.34 -15.98 2.51
C VAL A 89 9.30 -15.29 3.46
N TYR A 90 8.79 -14.78 4.58
CA TYR A 90 9.58 -14.18 5.65
C TYR A 90 9.39 -15.01 6.93
N VAL A 91 10.47 -15.18 7.69
CA VAL A 91 10.46 -15.88 8.98
C VAL A 91 11.18 -15.06 10.04
N ASP A 92 10.51 -14.81 11.16
CA ASP A 92 11.08 -14.11 12.32
C ASP A 92 12.10 -15.03 13.04
N LEU A 93 13.30 -14.48 13.30
CA LEU A 93 14.43 -15.12 13.99
C LEU A 93 14.96 -14.23 15.12
N PRO A 94 14.12 -13.79 16.07
CA PRO A 94 14.55 -12.90 17.14
C PRO A 94 15.62 -13.58 18.01
N GLY A 95 16.75 -12.88 18.18
CA GLY A 95 17.86 -13.35 19.01
C GLY A 95 18.92 -14.20 18.27
N TYR A 96 18.72 -14.55 17.00
CA TYR A 96 19.82 -15.08 16.20
C TYR A 96 20.83 -13.97 15.97
N THR A 97 22.10 -14.20 16.31
CA THR A 97 23.18 -13.27 15.95
C THR A 97 24.30 -14.01 15.25
N LYS A 98 24.91 -13.39 14.24
CA LYS A 98 26.10 -13.97 13.56
C LYS A 98 27.25 -14.28 14.50
N ALA A 99 27.37 -13.50 15.58
CA ALA A 99 28.30 -13.78 16.65
C ALA A 99 27.84 -15.04 17.41
N GLY A 100 26.62 -15.08 17.92
CA GLY A 100 26.19 -16.13 18.85
C GLY A 100 25.57 -17.39 18.25
N SER A 101 25.41 -17.55 16.94
CA SER A 101 24.52 -18.61 16.41
C SER A 101 25.02 -19.17 15.08
N SER A 102 24.90 -20.48 14.86
CA SER A 102 25.20 -21.16 13.59
C SER A 102 24.16 -22.25 13.32
N GLY A 103 23.69 -22.42 12.08
CA GLY A 103 22.70 -23.46 11.76
C GLY A 103 22.39 -23.56 10.28
N GLN A 104 21.68 -24.62 9.87
CA GLN A 104 21.13 -24.73 8.51
C GLN A 104 19.62 -24.59 8.57
N ILE A 105 19.10 -23.81 7.63
CA ILE A 105 17.68 -23.54 7.49
C ILE A 105 17.14 -24.21 6.25
N GLY A 106 15.86 -24.50 6.28
CA GLY A 106 15.11 -24.74 5.07
C GLY A 106 13.64 -24.42 5.21
N LEU A 107 13.02 -24.25 4.05
CA LEU A 107 11.61 -24.05 3.84
C LEU A 107 11.10 -25.20 2.98
N LEU A 108 10.27 -26.04 3.58
CA LEU A 108 9.52 -27.09 2.91
C LEU A 108 8.31 -26.49 2.20
N ILE A 109 8.09 -26.91 0.97
CA ILE A 109 6.96 -26.47 0.14
C ILE A 109 6.29 -27.72 -0.43
N ASP A 110 4.99 -27.86 -0.19
CA ASP A 110 4.11 -28.82 -0.88
C ASP A 110 3.03 -28.05 -1.65
N ARG A 111 3.03 -28.18 -2.98
CA ARG A 111 2.09 -27.44 -3.84
C ARG A 111 0.70 -28.09 -3.98
N ASN A 112 0.54 -29.37 -3.64
CA ASN A 112 -0.61 -30.14 -4.13
C ASN A 112 -1.12 -31.21 -3.17
N ALA A 113 -0.81 -31.11 -1.87
CA ALA A 113 -1.24 -32.11 -0.88
C ALA A 113 -0.70 -33.50 -1.23
N THR A 114 0.50 -33.56 -1.82
CA THR A 114 0.99 -34.83 -2.37
C THR A 114 1.48 -35.74 -1.25
N THR A 115 1.12 -37.02 -1.32
CA THR A 115 1.64 -38.05 -0.39
C THR A 115 2.98 -38.63 -0.86
N ALA A 116 3.45 -38.18 -2.04
CA ALA A 116 4.57 -38.74 -2.80
C ALA A 116 5.84 -37.89 -2.76
N GLY A 117 5.87 -36.82 -1.94
CA GLY A 117 7.06 -35.98 -1.73
C GLY A 117 8.18 -36.66 -0.95
N GLY A 118 9.28 -35.94 -0.73
CA GLY A 118 10.47 -36.45 -0.07
C GLY A 118 10.25 -36.73 1.42
N THR A 119 10.87 -37.80 1.94
CA THR A 119 10.90 -38.17 3.37
C THR A 119 12.26 -37.95 4.02
N SER A 120 13.17 -37.30 3.30
CA SER A 120 14.46 -36.85 3.78
C SER A 120 14.74 -35.49 3.18
N ASP A 121 15.62 -34.70 3.77
CA ASP A 121 16.15 -33.50 3.14
C ASP A 121 17.16 -33.85 2.02
N PRO A 122 17.68 -32.86 1.27
CA PRO A 122 18.70 -33.10 0.25
C PRO A 122 20.11 -33.44 0.80
N TRP A 123 20.33 -33.42 2.13
CA TRP A 123 21.51 -33.98 2.80
C TRP A 123 21.32 -35.44 3.26
N ALA A 124 20.18 -36.06 2.93
CA ALA A 124 19.78 -37.39 3.36
C ALA A 124 19.44 -37.52 4.86
N ASN A 125 19.19 -36.41 5.56
CA ASN A 125 18.62 -36.46 6.90
C ASN A 125 17.15 -36.85 6.81
N ALA A 126 16.74 -37.85 7.58
CA ALA A 126 15.35 -38.28 7.61
C ALA A 126 14.45 -37.19 8.21
N ILE A 127 13.33 -36.91 7.56
CA ILE A 127 12.28 -36.04 8.09
C ILE A 127 11.03 -36.91 8.29
N THR A 128 10.56 -36.97 9.53
CA THR A 128 9.29 -37.65 9.84
C THR A 128 8.16 -36.64 9.72
N PHE A 129 7.08 -36.99 9.03
CA PHE A 129 5.90 -36.14 8.93
C PHE A 129 4.74 -36.76 9.69
N GLY A 130 4.10 -35.99 10.57
CA GLY A 130 2.87 -36.40 11.26
C GLY A 130 1.61 -36.29 10.38
N ALA A 131 1.71 -35.56 9.27
CA ALA A 131 0.66 -35.41 8.28
C ALA A 131 0.90 -36.32 7.05
N THR A 132 -0.14 -36.55 6.25
CA THR A 132 -0.03 -37.34 5.00
C THR A 132 0.76 -36.61 3.90
N TYR A 133 0.92 -35.29 4.02
CA TYR A 133 1.54 -34.42 3.01
C TYR A 133 3.06 -34.41 3.14
N LYS A 134 3.75 -34.38 1.99
CA LYS A 134 5.21 -34.36 1.90
C LYS A 134 5.67 -33.28 0.91
N PRO A 135 6.83 -32.65 1.15
CA PRO A 135 7.33 -31.57 0.30
C PRO A 135 7.72 -32.07 -1.10
N ASP A 136 7.42 -31.26 -2.11
CA ASP A 136 7.88 -31.44 -3.48
C ASP A 136 8.93 -30.40 -3.90
N ALA A 137 9.12 -29.35 -3.11
CA ALA A 137 10.25 -28.43 -3.20
C ALA A 137 10.83 -28.08 -1.81
N ILE A 138 12.13 -27.81 -1.77
CA ILE A 138 12.86 -27.36 -0.58
C ILE A 138 13.79 -26.22 -0.97
N ALA A 139 13.58 -25.04 -0.39
CA ALA A 139 14.58 -23.98 -0.35
C ALA A 139 15.41 -24.13 0.94
N ARG A 140 16.73 -24.04 0.88
CA ARG A 140 17.59 -24.28 2.06
C ARG A 140 18.88 -23.50 2.00
N GLY A 141 19.60 -23.40 3.12
CA GLY A 141 20.92 -22.77 3.15
C GLY A 141 21.58 -22.84 4.52
N ASN A 142 22.82 -22.36 4.59
CA ASN A 142 23.57 -22.24 5.83
C ASN A 142 23.50 -20.81 6.36
N LEU A 143 23.12 -20.64 7.63
CA LEU A 143 23.33 -19.40 8.36
C LEU A 143 24.71 -19.43 9.02
N GLN A 144 25.53 -18.44 8.71
CA GLN A 144 26.91 -18.37 9.19
C GLN A 144 26.98 -17.93 10.66
N GLY A 145 27.89 -18.54 11.44
CA GLY A 145 28.09 -18.27 12.87
C GLY A 145 29.54 -18.09 13.31
N MET A 146 29.75 -17.86 14.63
CA MET A 146 31.08 -17.62 15.23
C MET A 146 32.13 -18.64 14.74
N ASN A 147 33.18 -18.15 14.07
CA ASN A 147 34.35 -18.90 13.59
C ASN A 147 34.26 -19.64 12.23
N ALA A 148 33.23 -19.40 11.41
CA ALA A 148 33.18 -19.99 10.06
C ALA A 148 34.10 -19.25 9.06
N GLY A 149 35.40 -19.53 9.12
CA GLY A 149 36.39 -19.00 8.17
C GLY A 149 36.28 -19.54 6.74
N GLN A 150 35.42 -20.53 6.45
CA GLN A 150 35.43 -21.24 5.15
C GLN A 150 34.09 -21.78 4.61
N ASP A 151 32.95 -21.58 5.27
CA ASP A 151 31.67 -21.99 4.69
C ASP A 151 31.00 -20.81 3.98
N ASN A 152 31.16 -20.78 2.66
CA ASN A 152 30.48 -19.84 1.77
C ASN A 152 28.98 -20.11 1.91
N GLY A 153 28.17 -19.15 2.37
CA GLY A 153 26.81 -19.40 2.85
C GLY A 153 25.76 -19.80 1.82
N TRP A 154 26.06 -20.64 0.82
CA TRP A 154 25.18 -21.05 -0.27
C TRP A 154 23.77 -21.41 0.20
N THR A 155 22.80 -20.92 -0.55
CA THR A 155 21.39 -21.24 -0.43
C THR A 155 20.93 -21.86 -1.74
N GLU A 156 20.03 -22.84 -1.70
CA GLU A 156 19.62 -23.54 -2.90
C GLU A 156 18.15 -23.96 -2.88
N LEU A 157 17.57 -24.03 -4.08
CA LEU A 157 16.27 -24.67 -4.32
C LEU A 157 16.46 -26.08 -4.91
N ARG A 158 15.81 -27.07 -4.30
CA ARG A 158 15.78 -28.48 -4.73
C ARG A 158 14.34 -28.92 -4.97
N LEU A 159 14.13 -29.70 -6.02
CA LEU A 159 12.82 -30.23 -6.40
C LEU A 159 12.81 -31.75 -6.27
N TRP A 160 11.70 -32.32 -5.79
CA TRP A 160 11.53 -33.76 -5.67
C TRP A 160 11.25 -34.38 -7.04
N GLN A 161 12.00 -35.43 -7.40
CA GLN A 161 11.89 -36.12 -8.68
C GLN A 161 11.19 -37.49 -8.58
N GLY A 162 10.49 -37.77 -7.47
CA GLY A 162 9.74 -38.99 -7.22
C GLY A 162 10.48 -40.04 -6.39
N SER A 163 11.81 -40.11 -6.50
CA SER A 163 12.65 -41.04 -5.70
C SER A 163 13.85 -40.37 -5.02
N ALA A 164 14.22 -39.16 -5.46
CA ALA A 164 15.33 -38.39 -4.94
C ALA A 164 15.11 -36.90 -5.22
N TRP A 165 15.85 -36.05 -4.52
CA TRP A 165 15.95 -34.62 -4.84
C TRP A 165 16.77 -34.40 -6.11
N SER A 166 16.45 -33.35 -6.87
CA SER A 166 17.22 -32.93 -8.03
C SER A 166 18.71 -32.76 -7.70
N ALA A 167 19.60 -33.17 -8.58
CA ALA A 167 21.06 -32.99 -8.41
C ALA A 167 21.48 -31.54 -8.77
N GLY A 168 22.39 -30.95 -7.98
CA GLY A 168 22.96 -29.61 -8.20
C GLY A 168 21.91 -28.48 -8.31
N GLY A 169 21.26 -28.12 -7.20
CA GLY A 169 20.14 -27.17 -7.15
C GLY A 169 20.49 -25.74 -7.60
N THR A 170 19.46 -24.89 -7.67
CA THR A 170 19.64 -23.47 -8.04
C THR A 170 20.29 -22.73 -6.88
N ASP A 171 21.58 -22.41 -6.97
CA ASP A 171 22.27 -21.58 -5.97
C ASP A 171 21.74 -20.14 -6.01
N TRP A 172 21.16 -19.70 -4.91
CA TRP A 172 20.57 -18.38 -4.70
C TRP A 172 21.57 -17.40 -4.08
N GLY A 173 22.82 -17.82 -3.93
CA GLY A 173 23.89 -17.03 -3.35
C GLY A 173 24.07 -17.31 -1.86
N GLY A 174 25.11 -16.68 -1.29
CA GLY A 174 25.61 -17.07 0.03
C GLY A 174 25.31 -16.10 1.18
N ILE A 175 24.78 -16.57 2.32
CA ILE A 175 24.65 -15.79 3.58
C ILE A 175 26.02 -15.51 4.18
N GLY A 176 26.61 -14.40 3.73
CA GLY A 176 28.00 -14.05 4.01
C GLY A 176 28.27 -13.41 5.38
N ASN A 177 29.56 -13.26 5.66
CA ASN A 177 30.13 -12.80 6.93
C ASN A 177 29.87 -11.32 7.29
N THR A 178 29.38 -10.50 6.36
CA THR A 178 29.29 -9.04 6.53
C THR A 178 27.84 -8.57 6.62
N GLY A 179 27.40 -8.06 7.79
CA GLY A 179 26.14 -7.29 7.96
C GLY A 179 24.86 -7.95 7.46
N ASN A 180 23.74 -7.20 7.38
CA ASN A 180 22.55 -7.70 6.70
C ASN A 180 22.93 -8.06 5.25
N GLN A 181 22.56 -9.26 4.82
CA GLN A 181 22.90 -9.78 3.50
C GLN A 181 21.66 -9.72 2.62
N VAL A 182 21.79 -9.10 1.46
CA VAL A 182 20.69 -8.94 0.50
C VAL A 182 21.12 -9.52 -0.83
N GLY A 183 20.43 -10.59 -1.25
CA GLY A 183 20.58 -11.22 -2.56
C GLY A 183 19.33 -11.04 -3.41
N ALA A 184 19.36 -11.50 -4.66
CA ALA A 184 18.20 -11.43 -5.56
C ALA A 184 17.08 -12.45 -5.24
N ARG A 185 17.38 -13.42 -4.37
CA ARG A 185 16.53 -14.58 -4.06
C ARG A 185 16.40 -14.88 -2.57
N ILE A 186 17.37 -14.44 -1.77
CA ILE A 186 17.34 -14.55 -0.31
C ILE A 186 17.90 -13.28 0.32
N ALA A 187 17.35 -12.89 1.46
CA ALA A 187 17.94 -11.87 2.31
C ALA A 187 17.86 -12.26 3.79
N TYR A 188 18.79 -11.73 4.57
CA TYR A 188 18.95 -12.00 5.98
C TYR A 188 19.31 -10.73 6.73
N ALA A 189 18.57 -10.43 7.80
CA ALA A 189 18.88 -9.34 8.71
C ALA A 189 19.19 -9.87 10.11
N ASP A 190 20.33 -9.42 10.65
CA ASP A 190 20.88 -9.95 11.90
C ASP A 190 19.97 -9.63 13.10
N GLY A 191 19.60 -10.67 13.87
CA GLY A 191 18.66 -10.53 14.98
C GLY A 191 17.22 -10.23 14.59
N GLN A 192 16.85 -10.38 13.32
CA GLN A 192 15.52 -10.06 12.80
C GLN A 192 14.87 -11.26 12.10
N GLY A 193 15.36 -11.67 10.93
CA GLY A 193 14.67 -12.66 10.11
C GLY A 193 15.39 -13.06 8.82
N VAL A 194 14.82 -14.06 8.15
CA VAL A 194 15.21 -14.51 6.80
C VAL A 194 14.04 -14.34 5.85
N GLU A 195 14.36 -13.91 4.62
CA GLU A 195 13.42 -13.79 3.51
C GLU A 195 13.83 -14.59 2.30
N PHE A 196 12.86 -15.21 1.63
CA PHE A 196 13.03 -15.91 0.35
C PHE A 196 12.13 -15.28 -0.71
N ALA A 197 12.67 -15.11 -1.92
CA ALA A 197 11.92 -14.75 -3.13
C ALA A 197 12.00 -15.91 -4.13
N ILE A 198 10.95 -16.71 -4.18
CA ILE A 198 10.88 -17.99 -4.90
C ILE A 198 9.98 -17.83 -6.13
N PRO A 199 10.52 -17.86 -7.36
CA PRO A 199 9.68 -17.81 -8.54
C PRO A 199 8.71 -18.98 -8.58
N LEU A 200 7.43 -18.68 -8.79
CA LEU A 200 6.40 -19.70 -8.87
C LEU A 200 6.70 -20.68 -10.02
N SER A 201 7.30 -20.19 -11.11
CA SER A 201 7.74 -21.04 -12.23
C SER A 201 8.83 -22.05 -11.87
N GLU A 202 9.72 -21.73 -10.91
CA GLU A 202 10.82 -22.62 -10.51
C GLU A 202 10.32 -23.76 -9.62
N ILE A 203 9.31 -23.49 -8.79
CA ILE A 203 8.61 -24.55 -8.07
C ILE A 203 7.47 -25.14 -8.89
N GLY A 204 7.14 -24.61 -10.08
CA GLY A 204 6.03 -25.07 -10.92
C GLY A 204 4.63 -24.81 -10.35
N ALA A 205 4.48 -23.84 -9.44
CA ALA A 205 3.19 -23.40 -8.93
C ALA A 205 2.56 -22.39 -9.89
N ILE A 206 1.24 -22.36 -9.93
CA ILE A 206 0.46 -21.41 -10.72
C ILE A 206 -0.58 -20.69 -9.84
N ALA A 207 -1.08 -19.57 -10.35
CA ALA A 207 -2.15 -18.85 -9.69
C ALA A 207 -3.39 -19.74 -9.51
N GLY A 208 -3.96 -19.75 -8.29
CA GLY A 208 -5.03 -20.65 -7.89
C GLY A 208 -4.56 -21.90 -7.11
N ASP A 209 -3.27 -22.22 -7.14
CA ASP A 209 -2.74 -23.33 -6.33
C ASP A 209 -2.78 -23.00 -4.82
N THR A 210 -2.80 -24.04 -4.01
CA THR A 210 -2.68 -23.93 -2.55
C THR A 210 -1.35 -24.52 -2.10
N LEU A 211 -0.49 -23.68 -1.56
CA LEU A 211 0.80 -24.07 -1.04
C LEU A 211 0.70 -24.43 0.44
N ARG A 212 1.40 -25.50 0.84
CA ARG A 212 1.69 -25.83 2.23
C ARG A 212 3.15 -25.52 2.50
N LEU A 213 3.38 -24.67 3.49
CA LEU A 213 4.71 -24.22 3.87
C LEU A 213 5.02 -24.76 5.27
N ALA A 214 6.27 -25.14 5.49
CA ALA A 214 6.79 -25.43 6.82
C ALA A 214 8.26 -25.04 6.86
N PHE A 215 8.66 -24.25 7.85
CA PHE A 215 10.07 -23.97 8.07
C PHE A 215 10.67 -25.11 8.89
N PHE A 216 11.87 -25.52 8.56
CA PHE A 216 12.55 -26.63 9.22
C PHE A 216 14.04 -26.33 9.35
N THR A 217 14.63 -26.83 10.42
CA THR A 217 16.07 -26.75 10.61
C THR A 217 16.69 -28.10 10.38
N THR A 218 17.89 -28.08 9.81
CA THR A 218 18.62 -29.31 9.54
C THR A 218 20.00 -29.18 10.17
N GLN A 219 20.35 -30.20 10.94
CA GLN A 219 21.72 -30.66 10.97
C GLN A 219 21.69 -32.15 11.30
N GLY A 220 22.41 -32.93 10.51
CA GLY A 220 22.65 -34.34 10.79
C GLY A 220 23.89 -34.49 11.66
N GLY A 221 23.79 -35.31 12.70
CA GLY A 221 24.91 -35.77 13.52
C GLY A 221 24.77 -35.41 15.00
N ALA A 222 25.23 -36.33 15.86
CA ALA A 222 25.30 -36.17 17.30
C ALA A 222 25.93 -34.83 17.67
N GLY A 223 25.09 -33.85 18.03
CA GLY A 223 25.57 -32.52 18.39
C GLY A 223 24.71 -31.33 18.00
N LYS A 224 23.70 -31.41 17.12
CA LYS A 224 23.12 -30.17 16.55
C LYS A 224 21.64 -30.24 16.07
N GLY A 225 20.73 -29.61 16.82
CA GLY A 225 19.34 -29.19 16.47
C GLY A 225 18.64 -28.65 17.74
N ALA A 226 17.77 -27.62 17.77
CA ALA A 226 16.59 -27.37 16.94
C ALA A 226 16.19 -25.87 16.88
N PHE A 227 15.52 -25.45 15.80
CA PHE A 227 14.54 -24.36 15.84
C PHE A 227 13.16 -24.97 15.56
N ASP A 228 12.13 -24.52 16.28
CA ASP A 228 10.75 -25.00 16.17
C ASP A 228 9.83 -23.83 15.75
N THR A 229 8.71 -24.10 15.09
CA THR A 229 7.69 -23.08 14.70
C THR A 229 6.31 -23.40 15.28
N LEU A 230 6.28 -24.22 16.34
CA LEU A 230 5.06 -24.85 16.85
C LEU A 230 4.81 -24.51 18.33
N PRO A 231 3.58 -24.03 18.66
CA PRO A 231 3.16 -23.72 20.05
C PRO A 231 3.17 -24.88 21.05
N THR A 232 3.48 -26.08 20.59
CA THR A 232 3.60 -27.30 21.39
C THR A 232 4.89 -27.96 20.98
N ASP A 233 5.99 -27.57 21.63
CA ASP A 233 7.20 -28.30 22.03
C ASP A 233 7.41 -29.76 21.56
N ALA A 234 7.08 -30.09 20.31
CA ALA A 234 7.23 -31.40 19.70
C ALA A 234 8.67 -31.61 19.22
N GLN A 235 9.64 -31.16 20.01
CA GLN A 235 11.03 -31.47 19.80
C GLN A 235 11.29 -32.89 20.29
N SER A 236 11.90 -33.70 19.43
CA SER A 236 12.40 -34.99 19.87
C SER A 236 13.51 -34.75 20.90
N THR A 237 13.38 -35.35 22.09
CA THR A 237 14.30 -35.14 23.22
C THR A 237 15.69 -35.79 23.03
N GLY A 238 16.02 -36.23 21.81
CA GLY A 238 17.24 -36.94 21.47
C GLY A 238 18.00 -36.25 20.34
N TRP A 239 19.32 -36.20 20.48
CA TRP A 239 20.27 -35.59 19.54
C TRP A 239 20.26 -36.15 18.11
N ASP A 240 19.67 -37.32 17.92
CA ASP A 240 19.62 -38.05 16.64
C ASP A 240 18.18 -38.45 16.26
N THR A 241 17.17 -37.92 16.96
CA THR A 241 15.79 -38.29 16.66
C THR A 241 15.22 -37.37 15.56
N PRO A 242 14.56 -37.93 14.54
CA PRO A 242 13.90 -37.13 13.52
C PRO A 242 12.85 -36.21 14.15
N THR A 243 12.92 -34.90 13.86
CA THR A 243 11.83 -33.98 14.18
C THR A 243 10.58 -34.44 13.44
N THR A 244 9.48 -34.63 14.16
CA THR A 244 8.20 -34.96 13.53
C THR A 244 7.52 -33.66 13.12
N GLN A 245 7.52 -33.37 11.83
CA GLN A 245 6.86 -32.22 11.23
C GLN A 245 5.35 -32.49 11.18
N THR A 246 4.60 -31.94 12.13
CA THR A 246 3.16 -32.20 12.29
C THR A 246 2.28 -31.09 11.74
N ALA A 247 2.75 -29.84 11.70
CA ALA A 247 1.96 -28.71 11.24
C ALA A 247 2.50 -28.11 9.94
N TRP A 248 1.60 -27.97 8.97
CA TRP A 248 1.81 -27.24 7.73
C TRP A 248 0.94 -25.99 7.76
N VAL A 249 1.50 -24.83 7.42
CA VAL A 249 0.68 -23.64 7.19
C VAL A 249 0.21 -23.60 5.75
N VAL A 250 -1.01 -23.13 5.53
CA VAL A 250 -1.64 -23.12 4.20
C VAL A 250 -1.64 -21.69 3.66
N PHE A 251 -1.14 -21.52 2.44
CA PHE A 251 -1.12 -20.26 1.72
C PHE A 251 -1.74 -20.42 0.32
N GLY A 252 -2.79 -19.65 0.02
CA GLY A 252 -3.46 -19.67 -1.28
C GLY A 252 -2.83 -18.68 -2.25
N LEU A 253 -2.42 -19.15 -3.44
CA LEU A 253 -2.06 -18.26 -4.54
C LEU A 253 -3.35 -17.71 -5.16
N GLY A 254 -3.59 -16.41 -5.00
CA GLY A 254 -4.79 -15.76 -5.55
C GLY A 254 -4.95 -15.99 -7.06
N PRO A 255 -6.17 -15.84 -7.62
CA PRO A 255 -6.39 -16.02 -9.05
C PRO A 255 -5.57 -14.99 -9.86
N THR A 256 -5.03 -15.38 -11.02
CA THR A 256 -4.45 -14.43 -12.01
C THR A 256 -5.45 -13.29 -12.28
N PRO A 257 -5.08 -12.04 -12.62
CA PRO A 257 -6.00 -10.94 -13.02
C PRO A 257 -6.38 -10.98 -14.53
N THR A 258 -7.67 -10.93 -14.92
CA THR A 258 -8.28 -11.24 -16.26
C THR A 258 -8.51 -9.84 -16.71
N PRO A 259 -8.10 -9.50 -17.93
CA PRO A 259 -8.48 -8.22 -18.48
C PRO A 259 -10.01 -8.15 -18.52
N THR A 260 -10.61 -7.47 -17.56
CA THR A 260 -12.05 -7.17 -17.55
C THR A 260 -12.26 -6.11 -18.62
N VAL A 261 -12.98 -6.47 -19.68
CA VAL A 261 -13.37 -5.53 -20.73
C VAL A 261 -14.33 -4.50 -20.14
N THR A 262 -13.93 -3.22 -20.13
CA THR A 262 -14.77 -2.10 -19.73
C THR A 262 -16.01 -2.01 -20.63
N PRO A 263 -17.25 -1.97 -20.11
CA PRO A 263 -18.42 -1.74 -20.95
C PRO A 263 -18.40 -0.31 -21.48
N THR A 264 -18.47 -0.17 -22.80
CA THR A 264 -18.64 1.13 -23.47
C THR A 264 -20.06 1.62 -23.22
N TRP A 265 -20.19 2.72 -22.47
CA TRP A 265 -21.47 3.40 -22.31
C TRP A 265 -21.96 3.94 -23.65
N THR A 266 -23.18 3.56 -24.04
CA THR A 266 -23.93 4.24 -25.11
C THR A 266 -24.79 5.30 -24.44
N PRO A 267 -24.70 6.60 -24.80
CA PRO A 267 -25.48 7.64 -24.14
C PRO A 267 -26.97 7.51 -24.49
N THR A 268 -27.82 7.47 -23.47
CA THR A 268 -29.28 7.55 -23.60
C THR A 268 -29.68 8.95 -24.06
N ALA A 269 -30.57 9.04 -25.05
CA ALA A 269 -30.99 10.28 -25.68
C ALA A 269 -31.62 11.29 -24.70
N THR A 270 -31.03 12.48 -24.63
CA THR A 270 -31.57 13.66 -23.93
C THR A 270 -32.82 14.17 -24.66
N ARG A 271 -33.92 14.39 -23.93
CA ARG A 271 -35.16 14.98 -24.49
C ARG A 271 -34.92 16.44 -24.93
N THR A 272 -35.31 16.74 -26.15
CA THR A 272 -35.32 18.09 -26.76
C THR A 272 -36.42 18.98 -26.16
N PRO A 273 -36.17 20.24 -25.78
CA PRO A 273 -37.22 21.20 -25.47
C PRO A 273 -37.81 21.83 -26.75
N THR A 274 -39.13 21.97 -26.78
CA THR A 274 -39.94 22.62 -27.83
C THR A 274 -39.61 24.12 -27.96
N PRO A 275 -39.57 24.71 -29.18
CA PRO A 275 -39.18 26.10 -29.37
C PRO A 275 -40.32 27.10 -29.10
N THR A 276 -39.99 28.20 -28.43
CA THR A 276 -40.82 29.42 -28.35
C THR A 276 -40.38 30.41 -29.42
N VAL A 277 -41.37 31.02 -30.10
CA VAL A 277 -41.19 31.94 -31.25
C VAL A 277 -40.83 33.35 -30.78
N THR A 278 -39.87 34.01 -31.44
CA THR A 278 -39.61 35.46 -31.32
C THR A 278 -39.53 36.10 -32.72
N PRO A 279 -40.07 37.33 -32.94
CA PRO A 279 -40.16 37.94 -34.26
C PRO A 279 -38.85 38.61 -34.75
N THR A 280 -38.78 38.72 -36.08
CA THR A 280 -37.67 39.17 -36.93
C THR A 280 -37.25 40.63 -36.76
N ALA A 281 -35.95 40.91 -36.79
CA ALA A 281 -35.36 42.23 -37.05
C ALA A 281 -34.45 42.15 -38.31
N GLY A 282 -34.51 43.21 -39.14
CA GLY A 282 -33.91 43.30 -40.47
C GLY A 282 -32.38 43.44 -40.54
N PRO A 283 -31.81 43.54 -41.77
CA PRO A 283 -30.40 43.23 -42.02
C PRO A 283 -29.47 44.43 -41.77
N THR A 284 -28.37 44.17 -41.07
CA THR A 284 -27.19 45.04 -40.99
C THR A 284 -25.97 44.17 -41.34
N PRO A 285 -25.04 44.62 -42.21
CA PRO A 285 -24.12 43.75 -42.92
C PRO A 285 -23.04 43.17 -42.02
N THR A 286 -22.83 41.86 -42.15
CA THR A 286 -21.69 41.13 -41.59
C THR A 286 -20.42 41.47 -42.39
N PRO A 287 -19.31 41.93 -41.77
CA PRO A 287 -18.03 41.96 -42.44
C PRO A 287 -17.57 40.51 -42.65
N THR A 288 -17.45 40.11 -43.90
CA THR A 288 -16.85 38.83 -44.29
C THR A 288 -15.36 38.89 -43.99
N LEU A 289 -14.91 38.18 -42.95
CA LEU A 289 -13.53 37.71 -42.88
C LEU A 289 -13.51 36.25 -43.28
N THR A 290 -13.18 36.04 -44.56
CA THR A 290 -12.72 34.76 -45.08
C THR A 290 -11.44 34.36 -44.33
N PRO A 291 -11.36 33.20 -43.66
CA PRO A 291 -10.07 32.72 -43.18
C PRO A 291 -9.26 32.24 -44.39
N THR A 292 -8.25 33.01 -44.75
CA THR A 292 -7.09 32.50 -45.53
C THR A 292 -6.51 31.30 -44.77
N PRO A 293 -6.00 30.24 -45.44
CA PRO A 293 -5.32 29.13 -44.77
C PRO A 293 -4.11 29.68 -43.99
N GLY A 294 -4.29 29.92 -42.70
CA GLY A 294 -3.25 30.37 -41.80
C GLY A 294 -2.28 29.21 -41.60
N ALA A 295 -1.04 29.43 -41.97
CA ALA A 295 0.04 28.49 -41.80
C ALA A 295 0.18 28.15 -40.29
N GLY A 296 0.17 26.86 -39.95
CA GLY A 296 0.27 26.40 -38.54
C GLY A 296 1.58 26.89 -37.88
N PRO A 297 1.71 26.82 -36.55
CA PRO A 297 2.82 27.46 -35.83
C PRO A 297 4.20 27.09 -36.37
N CYS A 298 4.39 25.89 -36.93
CA CYS A 298 5.67 25.41 -37.47
C CYS A 298 5.85 25.59 -38.98
N SER A 299 4.96 26.28 -39.68
CA SER A 299 5.02 26.39 -41.14
C SER A 299 6.23 27.16 -41.69
N ALA A 300 6.82 28.02 -40.86
CA ALA A 300 8.00 28.81 -41.18
C ALA A 300 9.28 28.27 -40.50
N ALA A 301 9.20 27.14 -39.80
CA ALA A 301 10.34 26.54 -39.12
C ALA A 301 11.34 25.99 -40.14
N ALA A 302 12.60 26.42 -40.05
CA ALA A 302 13.67 25.96 -40.93
C ALA A 302 15.01 25.88 -40.19
N MET A 303 15.52 24.65 -40.09
CA MET A 303 16.77 24.37 -39.39
C MET A 303 17.94 25.10 -40.04
N GLY A 304 18.66 25.89 -39.24
CA GLY A 304 19.83 26.67 -39.61
C GLY A 304 19.52 28.09 -40.09
N ASP A 305 18.27 28.55 -39.99
CA ASP A 305 17.88 29.91 -40.40
C ASP A 305 18.17 30.97 -39.33
N GLY A 306 18.57 30.55 -38.12
CA GLY A 306 18.88 31.45 -37.01
C GLY A 306 17.64 31.90 -36.23
N ALA A 307 16.49 31.24 -36.42
CA ALA A 307 15.25 31.48 -35.71
C ALA A 307 14.79 30.20 -34.99
N ILE A 308 14.21 30.37 -33.81
CA ILE A 308 13.61 29.26 -33.05
C ILE A 308 12.15 29.60 -32.81
N ASN A 309 11.27 28.66 -33.15
CA ASN A 309 9.85 28.81 -32.96
C ASN A 309 9.44 28.62 -31.49
N SER A 310 9.54 29.69 -30.71
CA SER A 310 9.31 29.66 -29.27
C SER A 310 7.89 29.25 -28.86
N VAL A 311 6.88 29.46 -29.73
CA VAL A 311 5.48 29.04 -29.48
C VAL A 311 5.33 27.52 -29.52
N ALA A 312 6.19 26.83 -30.28
CA ALA A 312 6.18 25.37 -30.35
C ALA A 312 6.96 24.71 -29.21
N LEU A 313 7.85 25.43 -28.53
CA LEU A 313 8.63 24.89 -27.41
C LEU A 313 7.70 24.48 -26.27
N TYR A 314 7.86 23.25 -25.78
CA TYR A 314 7.06 22.77 -24.65
C TYR A 314 7.77 21.70 -23.83
N HIS A 315 7.69 21.85 -22.51
CA HIS A 315 8.10 20.89 -21.50
C HIS A 315 7.32 21.20 -20.21
N SER A 316 7.09 20.17 -19.38
CA SER A 316 6.47 20.29 -18.07
C SER A 316 7.01 19.22 -17.11
N ASN A 317 7.35 19.60 -15.88
CA ASN A 317 7.79 18.65 -14.85
C ASN A 317 6.62 17.95 -14.12
N THR A 318 5.37 18.31 -14.40
CA THR A 318 4.18 17.74 -13.73
C THR A 318 3.38 16.78 -14.60
N GLN A 319 3.80 16.60 -15.86
CA GLN A 319 3.11 15.78 -16.85
C GLN A 319 4.00 14.62 -17.29
N SER A 320 3.51 13.39 -17.15
CA SER A 320 4.28 12.16 -17.45
C SER A 320 4.76 12.07 -18.90
N ALA A 321 4.05 12.71 -19.82
CA ALA A 321 4.45 12.84 -21.22
C ALA A 321 5.77 13.61 -21.42
N TRP A 322 6.21 14.40 -20.45
CA TRP A 322 7.38 15.29 -20.57
C TRP A 322 8.48 15.00 -19.54
N LEU A 323 8.11 14.42 -18.41
CA LEU A 323 9.02 13.95 -17.38
C LEU A 323 8.52 12.61 -16.81
N THR A 324 9.35 11.57 -16.85
CA THR A 324 9.02 10.28 -16.21
C THR A 324 10.21 9.81 -15.40
N PRO A 325 10.06 9.59 -14.09
CA PRO A 325 8.88 9.83 -13.24
C PRO A 325 8.70 11.31 -12.85
N THR A 326 7.45 11.76 -12.64
CA THR A 326 7.13 13.17 -12.32
C THR A 326 7.40 13.57 -10.86
N VAL A 327 7.58 12.60 -9.96
CA VAL A 327 7.67 12.85 -8.51
C VAL A 327 9.10 12.93 -7.97
N GLY A 328 10.11 12.86 -8.85
CA GLY A 328 11.54 12.85 -8.47
C GLY A 328 12.21 11.54 -8.84
N ILE A 329 13.50 11.37 -8.55
CA ILE A 329 14.26 10.14 -8.81
C ILE A 329 15.09 9.72 -7.59
N THR A 330 15.36 8.42 -7.47
CA THR A 330 16.25 7.92 -6.42
C THR A 330 17.71 8.29 -6.72
N PRO A 331 18.62 8.24 -5.71
CA PRO A 331 20.06 8.42 -5.90
C PRO A 331 20.67 7.66 -7.09
N THR A 332 20.20 6.44 -7.34
CA THR A 332 20.67 5.54 -8.40
C THR A 332 19.66 5.34 -9.54
N GLY A 333 18.52 6.04 -9.49
CA GLY A 333 17.43 5.95 -10.45
C GLY A 333 17.71 6.70 -11.74
N GLN A 334 16.69 6.85 -12.58
CA GLN A 334 16.80 7.58 -13.85
C GLN A 334 15.47 8.29 -14.17
N ALA A 335 15.53 9.40 -14.88
CA ALA A 335 14.36 10.09 -15.43
C ALA A 335 14.49 10.28 -16.94
N ALA A 336 13.43 9.97 -17.69
CA ALA A 336 13.25 10.41 -19.06
C ALA A 336 12.74 11.86 -19.07
N VAL A 337 13.52 12.77 -19.66
CA VAL A 337 13.21 14.19 -19.78
C VAL A 337 13.02 14.53 -21.26
N ARG A 338 11.88 15.13 -21.61
CA ARG A 338 11.49 15.37 -23.01
C ARG A 338 11.19 16.83 -23.30
N LEU A 339 11.53 17.29 -24.50
CA LEU A 339 11.23 18.63 -25.01
C LEU A 339 10.54 18.52 -26.38
N ARG A 340 9.49 19.32 -26.60
CA ARG A 340 8.89 19.54 -27.92
C ARG A 340 9.53 20.73 -28.62
N THR A 341 9.80 20.59 -29.91
CA THR A 341 10.11 21.70 -30.84
C THR A 341 9.26 21.56 -32.10
N CYS A 342 9.28 22.55 -33.00
CA CYS A 342 8.85 22.32 -34.37
C CYS A 342 9.77 21.27 -35.04
N ALA A 343 9.22 20.44 -35.92
CA ALA A 343 10.01 19.52 -36.74
C ALA A 343 10.86 20.33 -37.72
N ASN A 344 12.16 20.02 -37.82
CA ASN A 344 13.14 20.75 -38.64
C ASN A 344 13.32 22.24 -38.31
N ASP A 345 13.17 22.64 -37.04
CA ASP A 345 13.38 24.03 -36.58
C ASP A 345 14.71 24.24 -35.86
N VAL A 346 15.19 23.18 -35.20
CA VAL A 346 16.27 23.27 -34.21
C VAL A 346 17.39 22.32 -34.63
N GLN A 347 18.62 22.84 -34.69
CA GLN A 347 19.81 22.04 -34.98
C GLN A 347 20.25 21.16 -33.80
N SER A 348 20.18 21.69 -32.58
CA SER A 348 20.57 20.93 -31.39
C SER A 348 19.85 21.36 -30.13
N VAL A 349 19.64 20.38 -29.25
CA VAL A 349 19.19 20.56 -27.88
C VAL A 349 20.24 19.97 -26.95
N THR A 350 20.52 20.64 -25.83
CA THR A 350 21.34 20.11 -24.73
C THR A 350 20.59 20.30 -23.43
N ILE A 351 20.45 19.25 -22.62
CA ILE A 351 19.93 19.38 -21.26
C ILE A 351 21.11 19.71 -20.35
N LEU A 352 21.02 20.84 -19.66
CA LEU A 352 22.00 21.32 -18.70
C LEU A 352 21.52 20.92 -17.29
N VAL A 353 22.38 20.32 -16.46
CA VAL A 353 22.00 19.82 -15.13
C VAL A 353 22.95 20.31 -14.05
N TRP A 354 22.39 20.79 -12.94
CA TRP A 354 23.08 21.30 -11.75
C TRP A 354 22.65 20.54 -10.48
N THR A 355 23.48 20.55 -9.44
CA THR A 355 23.17 19.96 -8.11
C THR A 355 23.16 20.98 -6.98
N GLN A 356 23.67 22.19 -7.19
CA GLN A 356 23.71 23.29 -6.21
C GLN A 356 23.53 24.64 -6.93
N GLY A 357 22.93 25.62 -6.24
CA GLY A 357 22.36 26.86 -6.81
C GLY A 357 23.32 27.83 -7.54
N TRP A 358 22.67 28.78 -8.23
CA TRP A 358 23.11 29.96 -9.00
C TRP A 358 24.57 30.10 -9.46
N GLY A 359 24.75 30.22 -10.79
CA GLY A 359 25.97 30.75 -11.42
C GLY A 359 27.12 29.77 -11.62
N ALA A 360 27.00 28.52 -11.17
CA ALA A 360 27.96 27.47 -11.47
C ALA A 360 27.76 26.94 -12.90
N THR A 361 28.86 26.55 -13.56
CA THR A 361 28.79 25.77 -14.79
C THR A 361 27.94 24.51 -14.57
N PRO A 362 27.13 24.08 -15.57
CA PRO A 362 26.36 22.86 -15.45
C PRO A 362 27.29 21.71 -15.09
N ARG A 363 26.91 20.94 -14.08
CA ARG A 363 27.68 19.80 -13.60
C ARG A 363 27.71 18.69 -14.64
N TRP A 364 26.59 18.51 -15.32
CA TRP A 364 26.43 17.54 -16.40
C TRP A 364 25.66 18.17 -17.57
N THR A 365 25.95 17.65 -18.76
CA THR A 365 25.19 17.96 -19.98
C THR A 365 24.79 16.66 -20.65
N TYR A 366 23.56 16.62 -21.14
CA TYR A 366 23.01 15.47 -21.86
C TYR A 366 22.53 15.91 -23.23
N THR A 367 22.82 15.12 -24.26
CA THR A 367 22.40 15.40 -25.64
C THR A 367 21.18 14.53 -25.94
N PRO A 368 19.95 15.08 -25.88
CA PRO A 368 18.76 14.33 -26.22
C PRO A 368 18.73 13.95 -27.70
N THR A 369 18.08 12.83 -27.98
CA THR A 369 17.82 12.34 -29.34
C THR A 369 16.34 12.52 -29.68
N VAL A 370 16.02 12.63 -30.96
CA VAL A 370 14.62 12.74 -31.38
C VAL A 370 13.98 11.35 -31.34
N VAL A 371 13.05 11.13 -30.40
CA VAL A 371 12.39 9.83 -30.17
C VAL A 371 11.07 9.69 -30.90
N SER A 372 10.44 10.80 -31.28
CA SER A 372 9.33 10.80 -32.21
C SER A 372 9.38 12.04 -33.10
N ILE A 373 9.25 11.79 -34.39
CA ILE A 373 8.93 12.79 -35.41
C ILE A 373 7.60 12.30 -35.97
N ASP A 374 6.58 13.13 -35.96
CA ASP A 374 5.39 12.81 -36.74
C ASP A 374 5.78 12.96 -38.23
N PRO A 375 5.72 11.90 -39.06
CA PRO A 375 6.05 11.99 -40.48
C PRO A 375 5.16 12.98 -41.26
N ALA A 376 4.04 13.40 -40.67
CA ALA A 376 3.11 14.39 -41.22
C ALA A 376 2.79 15.54 -40.24
N GLY A 377 3.40 15.58 -39.05
CA GLY A 377 3.02 16.50 -37.98
C GLY A 377 4.09 17.54 -37.65
N PRO A 378 3.68 18.70 -37.10
CA PRO A 378 4.53 19.87 -37.04
C PRO A 378 5.65 19.81 -35.98
N TYR A 379 5.80 18.73 -35.21
CA TYR A 379 6.66 18.71 -34.01
C TYR A 379 7.66 17.56 -33.96
N ALA A 380 8.82 17.82 -33.35
CA ALA A 380 9.82 16.84 -32.95
C ALA A 380 9.88 16.74 -31.42
N ILE A 381 9.99 15.52 -30.89
CA ILE A 381 10.15 15.25 -29.46
C ILE A 381 11.56 14.76 -29.19
N TRP A 382 12.31 15.55 -28.43
CA TRP A 382 13.67 15.28 -27.99
C TRP A 382 13.62 14.62 -26.62
N GLU A 383 14.35 13.53 -26.40
CA GLU A 383 14.41 12.82 -25.11
C GLU A 383 15.86 12.51 -24.73
N ALA A 384 16.18 12.67 -23.45
CA ALA A 384 17.36 12.05 -22.84
C ALA A 384 16.99 11.41 -21.50
N THR A 385 17.76 10.40 -21.11
CA THR A 385 17.69 9.78 -19.79
C THR A 385 18.72 10.43 -18.86
N LEU A 386 18.25 11.09 -17.81
CA LEU A 386 19.07 11.68 -16.76
C LEU A 386 19.25 10.67 -15.62
N PRO A 387 20.49 10.31 -15.24
CA PRO A 387 20.75 9.46 -14.09
C PRO A 387 20.56 10.21 -12.77
N GLY A 388 20.28 9.42 -11.73
CA GLY A 388 20.20 9.85 -10.35
C GLY A 388 21.45 10.61 -9.90
N PRO A 389 21.30 11.58 -8.98
CA PRO A 389 22.40 12.43 -8.53
C PRO A 389 23.48 11.72 -7.70
N GLY A 390 23.35 10.42 -7.44
CA GLY A 390 24.20 9.68 -6.50
C GLY A 390 24.03 10.24 -5.09
N THR A 391 25.11 10.72 -4.49
CA THR A 391 25.10 11.26 -3.12
C THR A 391 24.53 12.68 -2.99
N GLN A 392 24.16 13.34 -4.10
CA GLN A 392 23.62 14.71 -4.09
C GLN A 392 22.09 14.71 -3.90
N ILE A 393 21.57 15.81 -3.33
CA ILE A 393 20.13 16.05 -3.21
C ILE A 393 19.65 17.02 -4.28
N ASN A 394 18.61 16.62 -5.00
CA ASN A 394 18.00 17.30 -6.14
C ASN A 394 18.94 17.52 -7.32
N GLN A 395 18.35 17.52 -8.51
CA GLN A 395 18.95 18.03 -9.72
C GLN A 395 18.12 19.20 -10.22
N TYR A 396 18.78 20.20 -10.79
CA TYR A 396 18.12 21.32 -11.45
C TYR A 396 18.45 21.24 -12.93
N TYR A 397 17.48 21.50 -13.82
CA TYR A 397 17.75 21.39 -15.25
C TYR A 397 17.04 22.44 -16.11
N GLN A 398 17.63 22.68 -17.28
CA GLN A 398 17.14 23.54 -18.35
C GLN A 398 17.53 22.95 -19.71
N PHE A 399 16.91 23.46 -20.78
CA PHE A 399 17.29 23.09 -22.15
C PHE A 399 18.03 24.27 -22.80
N ARG A 400 19.23 24.03 -23.31
CA ARG A 400 19.90 24.93 -24.25
C ARG A 400 19.56 24.49 -25.67
N ILE A 401 19.09 25.42 -26.49
CA ILE A 401 18.58 25.17 -27.83
C ILE A 401 19.34 26.08 -28.80
N THR A 402 19.84 25.49 -29.89
CA THR A 402 20.61 26.21 -30.90
C THR A 402 20.02 26.00 -32.29
N ASP A 403 19.91 27.10 -33.03
CA ASP A 403 19.64 27.12 -34.46
C ASP A 403 20.46 28.22 -35.15
N GLY A 404 21.28 27.86 -36.13
CA GLY A 404 22.20 28.79 -36.79
C GLY A 404 23.13 29.49 -35.79
N ALA A 405 23.14 30.83 -35.80
CA ALA A 405 23.89 31.62 -34.83
C ALA A 405 23.14 31.86 -33.50
N LEU A 406 21.84 31.53 -33.45
CA LEU A 406 21.01 31.74 -32.27
C LEU A 406 21.21 30.60 -31.27
N THR A 407 21.48 30.95 -30.02
CA THR A 407 21.43 30.04 -28.88
C THR A 407 20.61 30.67 -27.78
N GLY A 408 19.69 29.89 -27.21
CA GLY A 408 18.85 30.30 -26.10
C GLY A 408 18.55 29.17 -25.13
N HIS A 409 17.80 29.49 -24.09
CA HIS A 409 17.46 28.58 -23.01
C HIS A 409 15.94 28.49 -22.83
N PHE A 410 15.45 27.26 -22.66
CA PHE A 410 14.08 26.98 -22.24
C PHE A 410 14.12 26.52 -20.79
N HIS A 411 13.41 27.26 -19.92
CA HIS A 411 13.48 27.14 -18.46
C HIS A 411 12.08 27.35 -17.84
N VAL A 412 11.93 27.16 -16.52
CA VAL A 412 10.63 27.36 -15.88
C VAL A 412 10.44 28.83 -15.51
N GLN A 413 9.20 29.33 -15.57
CA GLN A 413 8.92 30.72 -15.16
C GLN A 413 8.89 30.89 -13.63
N THR A 414 8.36 29.88 -12.93
CA THR A 414 8.25 29.86 -11.46
C THR A 414 8.96 28.61 -10.92
N PRO A 415 9.80 28.74 -9.87
CA PRO A 415 10.52 27.59 -9.34
C PRO A 415 9.57 26.43 -9.00
N ASN A 416 9.91 25.23 -9.48
CA ASN A 416 9.27 23.96 -9.14
C ASN A 416 7.80 23.74 -9.57
N SER A 417 7.23 24.52 -10.51
CA SER A 417 5.96 24.11 -11.13
C SER A 417 5.74 24.69 -12.53
N GLY A 418 5.31 23.84 -13.46
CA GLY A 418 4.54 24.26 -14.65
C GLY A 418 5.26 24.13 -15.98
N THR A 419 4.75 24.88 -16.96
CA THR A 419 5.24 24.95 -18.34
C THR A 419 6.45 25.87 -18.47
N GLY A 420 7.29 25.63 -19.49
CA GLY A 420 8.49 26.42 -19.72
C GLY A 420 8.26 27.73 -20.47
N VAL A 421 9.28 28.60 -20.41
CA VAL A 421 9.39 29.86 -21.14
C VAL A 421 10.72 29.91 -21.88
N TRP A 422 10.72 30.59 -23.04
CA TRP A 422 11.90 30.76 -23.88
C TRP A 422 12.64 32.06 -23.56
N ALA A 423 13.97 31.96 -23.47
CA ALA A 423 14.87 33.10 -23.36
C ALA A 423 15.95 33.02 -24.44
N ALA A 424 15.99 33.99 -25.37
CA ALA A 424 17.04 34.14 -26.37
C ALA A 424 18.34 34.69 -25.77
N SER A 425 18.91 33.93 -24.83
CA SER A 425 20.13 34.27 -24.09
C SER A 425 21.17 33.18 -24.25
N ALA A 426 22.40 33.55 -24.58
CA ALA A 426 23.53 32.63 -24.65
C ALA A 426 23.93 32.07 -23.27
N SER A 427 23.55 32.76 -22.19
CA SER A 427 23.76 32.31 -20.81
C SER A 427 22.49 31.68 -20.22
N PRO A 428 22.61 30.67 -19.34
CA PRO A 428 21.47 30.08 -18.62
C PRO A 428 20.66 31.14 -17.86
N VAL A 429 19.35 30.95 -17.80
CA VAL A 429 18.40 31.90 -17.19
C VAL A 429 17.58 31.17 -16.15
N ASP A 430 17.64 31.60 -14.90
CA ASP A 430 16.84 31.02 -13.82
C ASP A 430 15.43 31.63 -13.76
N PRO A 431 14.42 30.88 -13.26
CA PRO A 431 14.56 29.63 -12.52
C PRO A 431 14.64 28.36 -13.37
N SER A 432 15.28 27.32 -12.82
CA SER A 432 15.39 25.96 -13.37
C SER A 432 14.27 25.03 -12.86
N TRP A 433 13.91 24.00 -13.63
CA TRP A 433 13.08 22.92 -13.08
C TRP A 433 13.86 22.12 -12.05
N VAL A 434 13.16 21.60 -11.05
CA VAL A 434 13.71 20.69 -10.06
C VAL A 434 13.31 19.27 -10.43
N LEU A 435 14.29 18.38 -10.43
CA LEU A 435 14.12 16.94 -10.42
C LEU A 435 14.51 16.47 -9.00
N PRO A 436 13.53 16.33 -8.09
CA PRO A 436 13.84 16.10 -6.68
C PRO A 436 14.46 14.72 -6.48
N THR A 437 15.43 14.63 -5.56
CA THR A 437 15.92 13.31 -5.11
C THR A 437 14.95 12.78 -4.08
N VAL A 438 14.34 11.63 -4.35
CA VAL A 438 13.50 10.92 -3.38
C VAL A 438 14.32 9.84 -2.69
N ALA A 439 14.18 9.74 -1.37
CA ALA A 439 14.82 8.70 -0.58
C ALA A 439 14.06 7.38 -0.79
N GLY A 440 14.57 6.52 -1.66
CA GLY A 440 13.95 5.21 -1.93
C GLY A 440 12.89 5.25 -3.04
N PRO A 441 12.47 4.06 -3.53
CA PRO A 441 11.72 3.95 -4.77
C PRO A 441 10.49 4.84 -4.73
N ILE A 442 10.17 5.40 -5.89
CA ILE A 442 8.96 6.18 -6.11
C ILE A 442 7.77 5.27 -5.86
N LEU A 443 7.32 5.28 -4.61
CA LEU A 443 5.97 4.90 -4.28
C LEU A 443 5.12 6.01 -4.88
N ASP A 444 4.38 5.68 -5.94
CA ASP A 444 3.17 6.42 -6.26
C ASP A 444 2.48 6.72 -4.93
N TYR A 445 2.22 7.99 -4.63
CA TYR A 445 1.50 8.40 -3.43
C TYR A 445 0.08 7.82 -3.50
N ALA A 446 -0.04 6.57 -3.05
CA ALA A 446 -1.22 5.75 -3.19
C ALA A 446 -2.18 6.12 -2.07
N VAL A 447 -3.05 7.09 -2.35
CA VAL A 447 -4.27 7.25 -1.56
C VAL A 447 -5.25 6.15 -1.93
N PRO A 448 -6.00 5.58 -0.97
CA PRO A 448 -7.05 4.61 -1.29
C PRO A 448 -7.93 5.15 -2.40
N SER A 449 -8.10 4.39 -3.49
CA SER A 449 -8.79 4.88 -4.70
C SER A 449 -10.19 5.39 -4.39
N TRP A 450 -10.90 4.70 -3.48
CA TRP A 450 -12.23 5.08 -3.04
C TRP A 450 -12.31 6.46 -2.37
N MET A 451 -11.21 6.95 -1.78
CA MET A 451 -11.19 8.24 -1.09
C MET A 451 -11.37 9.41 -2.07
N LYS A 452 -10.96 9.23 -3.33
CA LYS A 452 -11.13 10.24 -4.40
C LYS A 452 -12.59 10.46 -4.75
N ASP A 453 -13.42 9.43 -4.56
CA ASP A 453 -14.86 9.43 -4.84
C ASP A 453 -15.69 9.45 -3.54
N ALA A 454 -15.05 9.71 -2.39
CA ALA A 454 -15.72 9.67 -1.10
C ALA A 454 -16.63 10.90 -0.92
N VAL A 455 -17.88 10.62 -0.54
CA VAL A 455 -18.79 11.63 0.02
C VAL A 455 -18.89 11.30 1.51
N ILE A 456 -18.17 12.07 2.31
CA ILE A 456 -17.98 11.82 3.73
C ILE A 456 -19.06 12.56 4.54
N TYR A 457 -19.75 11.83 5.40
CA TYR A 457 -20.66 12.40 6.40
C TYR A 457 -20.02 12.28 7.78
N GLN A 458 -19.72 13.42 8.39
CA GLN A 458 -19.20 13.47 9.75
C GLN A 458 -20.33 13.33 10.77
N ILE A 459 -20.13 12.45 11.76
CA ILE A 459 -21.06 12.19 12.84
C ILE A 459 -20.38 12.55 14.16
N PHE A 460 -20.99 13.49 14.89
CA PHE A 460 -20.72 13.71 16.31
C PHE A 460 -21.71 12.84 17.11
N PRO A 461 -21.29 11.69 17.67
CA PRO A 461 -22.22 10.61 18.07
C PRO A 461 -23.30 11.06 19.06
N ASP A 462 -22.93 11.77 20.13
CA ASP A 462 -23.84 12.26 21.19
C ASP A 462 -25.00 13.13 20.66
N ARG A 463 -24.85 13.70 19.46
CA ARG A 463 -25.80 14.67 18.86
C ARG A 463 -26.45 14.18 17.58
N PHE A 464 -26.17 12.95 17.16
CA PHE A 464 -26.71 12.43 15.92
C PHE A 464 -28.08 11.77 16.11
N ARG A 465 -28.16 10.74 16.96
CA ARG A 465 -29.40 10.07 17.32
C ARG A 465 -29.25 9.21 18.56
N ASP A 466 -30.14 9.39 19.53
CA ASP A 466 -30.35 8.45 20.64
C ASP A 466 -31.12 7.22 20.13
N GLY A 467 -30.46 6.06 20.09
CA GLY A 467 -31.05 4.78 19.71
C GLY A 467 -31.26 3.82 20.89
N ASN A 468 -30.55 4.01 22.00
CA ASN A 468 -30.72 3.22 23.22
C ASN A 468 -30.68 4.11 24.47
N SER A 469 -31.82 4.70 24.81
CA SER A 469 -31.94 5.57 25.98
C SER A 469 -31.55 4.94 27.34
N ALA A 470 -31.33 3.62 27.41
CA ALA A 470 -30.87 2.94 28.62
C ALA A 470 -29.36 3.13 28.89
N ASN A 471 -28.55 3.45 27.89
CA ASN A 471 -27.12 3.77 28.05
C ASN A 471 -26.89 5.28 28.27
N ASN A 472 -27.93 6.11 28.13
CA ASN A 472 -27.87 7.52 28.49
C ASN A 472 -27.43 7.64 29.95
N TYR A 473 -26.51 8.56 30.22
CA TYR A 473 -26.07 8.80 31.60
C TYR A 473 -27.27 9.02 32.51
N ASN A 474 -27.38 8.23 33.57
CA ASN A 474 -28.28 8.57 34.66
C ASN A 474 -27.68 9.76 35.42
N ALA A 475 -28.53 10.63 35.95
CA ALA A 475 -28.12 11.96 36.37
C ALA A 475 -26.89 11.97 37.30
N ARG A 476 -25.94 12.88 36.99
CA ARG A 476 -24.88 13.39 37.87
C ARG A 476 -23.65 12.51 38.05
N THR A 477 -23.19 11.84 37.00
CA THR A 477 -21.85 11.23 37.02
C THR A 477 -20.79 12.33 36.88
N VAL A 478 -19.93 12.48 37.88
CA VAL A 478 -18.73 13.33 37.79
C VAL A 478 -17.65 12.51 37.09
N TYR A 479 -17.31 12.87 35.87
CA TYR A 479 -16.17 12.34 35.14
C TYR A 479 -15.28 13.53 34.74
N GLY A 480 -13.97 13.42 34.96
CA GLY A 480 -13.03 14.53 34.85
C GLY A 480 -12.55 15.07 36.20
N PRO A 481 -11.58 16.02 36.19
CA PRO A 481 -11.04 16.62 37.40
C PRO A 481 -12.18 17.19 38.26
N THR A 482 -12.01 17.16 39.59
CA THR A 482 -12.96 17.71 40.57
C THR A 482 -13.31 19.20 40.35
N THR A 483 -12.67 19.87 39.40
CA THR A 483 -12.86 21.28 39.03
C THR A 483 -12.79 21.48 37.51
N CYS A 484 -13.72 22.26 36.95
CA CYS A 484 -13.70 22.57 35.52
C CYS A 484 -12.56 23.53 35.16
N ASN A 485 -11.61 23.03 34.38
CA ASN A 485 -10.51 23.83 33.88
C ASN A 485 -11.08 24.88 32.89
N GLY A 486 -10.83 26.17 33.15
CA GLY A 486 -11.44 27.29 32.41
C GLY A 486 -12.41 28.16 33.22
N TYR A 487 -12.66 27.87 34.50
CA TYR A 487 -13.41 28.77 35.38
C TYR A 487 -12.68 30.12 35.58
N THR A 488 -13.31 31.21 35.13
CA THR A 488 -12.78 32.58 35.24
C THR A 488 -13.41 33.39 36.39
N GLY A 489 -14.26 32.76 37.21
CA GLY A 489 -14.93 33.43 38.31
C GLY A 489 -14.05 33.57 39.56
N ASN A 490 -14.41 34.50 40.45
CA ASN A 490 -13.80 34.60 41.78
C ASN A 490 -14.39 33.49 42.69
N GLY A 491 -13.58 32.52 43.12
CA GLY A 491 -14.00 31.44 44.03
C GLY A 491 -13.37 30.08 43.70
N SER A 492 -13.72 29.04 44.48
CA SER A 492 -13.36 27.65 44.15
C SER A 492 -14.05 27.22 42.85
N ALA A 493 -13.29 26.64 41.92
CA ALA A 493 -13.85 26.16 40.66
C ALA A 493 -14.95 25.11 40.93
N PRO A 494 -16.13 25.22 40.29
CA PRO A 494 -17.22 24.29 40.51
C PRO A 494 -16.85 22.89 40.00
N ALA A 495 -17.45 21.86 40.59
CA ALA A 495 -17.32 20.49 40.13
C ALA A 495 -17.86 20.34 38.70
N CYS A 496 -17.13 19.63 37.84
CA CYS A 496 -17.63 19.24 36.52
C CYS A 496 -18.73 18.20 36.66
N VAL A 497 -19.95 18.69 36.77
CA VAL A 497 -21.14 17.86 36.79
C VAL A 497 -21.67 17.77 35.37
N THR A 498 -21.88 16.55 34.88
CA THR A 498 -22.50 16.31 33.59
C THR A 498 -23.96 16.80 33.59
N HIS A 499 -24.36 17.42 32.48
CA HIS A 499 -25.68 17.95 32.24
C HIS A 499 -26.36 17.14 31.15
N ASN A 500 -27.40 16.41 31.51
CA ASN A 500 -28.23 15.73 30.52
C ASN A 500 -29.29 16.69 30.01
N HIS A 501 -29.49 16.66 28.71
CA HIS A 501 -30.43 17.51 27.99
C HIS A 501 -31.45 16.66 27.27
N ALA A 502 -32.68 17.14 27.18
CA ALA A 502 -33.61 16.61 26.20
C ALA A 502 -33.11 16.94 24.80
N TRP A 503 -33.49 16.13 23.81
CA TRP A 503 -33.02 16.30 22.43
C TRP A 503 -33.28 17.70 21.83
N THR A 504 -34.30 18.40 22.32
CA THR A 504 -34.71 19.72 21.85
C THR A 504 -34.14 20.88 22.67
N ASP A 505 -33.39 20.61 23.73
CA ASP A 505 -32.82 21.65 24.58
C ASP A 505 -31.61 22.32 23.91
N ASP A 506 -31.32 23.56 24.30
CA ASP A 506 -30.13 24.27 23.87
C ASP A 506 -28.88 23.75 24.61
N VAL A 507 -27.72 23.80 23.95
CA VAL A 507 -26.42 23.53 24.60
C VAL A 507 -26.13 24.66 25.59
N THR A 508 -25.94 24.33 26.88
CA THR A 508 -25.82 25.33 27.96
C THR A 508 -24.39 25.59 28.41
N GLN A 509 -23.49 24.64 28.19
CA GLN A 509 -22.10 24.63 28.65
C GLN A 509 -21.13 24.16 27.55
N PRO A 510 -21.14 24.79 26.35
CA PRO A 510 -20.41 24.29 25.18
C PRO A 510 -18.89 24.25 25.37
N GLY A 511 -18.33 25.12 26.24
CA GLY A 511 -16.89 25.21 26.47
C GLY A 511 -16.31 24.15 27.41
N TYR A 512 -17.15 23.35 28.07
CA TYR A 512 -16.71 22.43 29.12
C TYR A 512 -16.86 20.96 28.75
N GLY A 513 -17.52 20.64 27.64
CA GLY A 513 -17.70 19.25 27.21
C GLY A 513 -18.59 18.42 28.14
N ILE A 514 -19.48 19.05 28.91
CA ILE A 514 -20.28 18.38 29.96
C ILE A 514 -21.77 18.24 29.61
N ASP A 515 -22.21 18.72 28.45
CA ASP A 515 -23.61 18.58 27.99
C ASP A 515 -23.78 17.28 27.19
N PHE A 516 -24.74 16.43 27.57
CA PHE A 516 -25.00 15.12 26.95
C PHE A 516 -26.45 15.00 26.50
N PHE A 517 -26.67 14.48 25.29
CA PHE A 517 -27.98 14.40 24.66
C PHE A 517 -28.41 12.95 24.33
N GLY A 518 -27.52 11.97 24.58
CA GLY A 518 -27.86 10.55 24.50
C GLY A 518 -27.64 9.90 23.14
N GLY A 519 -27.01 10.58 22.18
CA GLY A 519 -26.72 9.97 20.89
C GLY A 519 -25.66 8.86 20.97
N ASP A 520 -25.87 7.75 20.25
CA ASP A 520 -25.10 6.52 20.44
C ASP A 520 -24.93 5.67 19.15
N LEU A 521 -24.20 4.54 19.25
CA LEU A 521 -23.93 3.64 18.12
C LEU A 521 -25.21 2.93 17.63
N ALA A 522 -26.16 2.66 18.53
CA ALA A 522 -27.44 2.05 18.18
C ALA A 522 -28.27 2.99 17.27
N GLY A 523 -28.30 4.30 17.58
CA GLY A 523 -28.98 5.31 16.77
C GLY A 523 -28.31 5.50 15.40
N ILE A 524 -26.98 5.44 15.34
CA ILE A 524 -26.25 5.44 14.06
C ILE A 524 -26.64 4.19 13.24
N THR A 525 -26.63 3.01 13.85
CA THR A 525 -26.99 1.73 13.21
C THR A 525 -28.42 1.74 12.67
N GLU A 526 -29.39 2.28 13.43
CA GLU A 526 -30.78 2.44 12.98
C GLU A 526 -30.85 3.27 11.69
N LYS A 527 -30.10 4.38 11.61
CA LYS A 527 -30.10 5.26 10.43
C LYS A 527 -29.40 4.63 9.24
N ILE A 528 -28.34 3.85 9.45
CA ILE A 528 -27.72 3.05 8.40
C ILE A 528 -28.76 2.08 7.80
N ASN A 529 -29.39 1.26 8.64
CA ASN A 529 -30.37 0.26 8.20
C ASN A 529 -31.60 0.89 7.54
N ALA A 530 -31.99 2.10 7.95
CA ALA A 530 -33.07 2.86 7.33
C ALA A 530 -32.70 3.44 5.95
N GLY A 531 -31.45 3.30 5.50
CA GLY A 531 -30.98 3.82 4.20
C GLY A 531 -30.68 5.33 4.19
N TYR A 532 -30.75 6.01 5.35
CA TYR A 532 -30.63 7.47 5.45
C TYR A 532 -29.39 8.03 4.74
N PHE A 533 -28.23 7.39 4.92
CA PHE A 533 -26.99 7.84 4.31
C PHE A 533 -26.94 7.57 2.81
N ASN A 534 -27.41 6.40 2.36
CA ASN A 534 -27.46 6.06 0.94
C ASN A 534 -28.42 6.99 0.17
N ASP A 535 -29.57 7.33 0.76
CA ASP A 535 -30.55 8.27 0.18
C ASP A 535 -29.96 9.67 -0.03
N LEU A 536 -29.01 10.07 0.83
CA LEU A 536 -28.24 11.32 0.69
C LEU A 536 -27.08 11.21 -0.32
N GLY A 537 -26.74 10.01 -0.79
CA GLY A 537 -25.57 9.76 -1.64
C GLY A 537 -24.23 9.66 -0.88
N VAL A 538 -24.29 9.52 0.46
CA VAL A 538 -23.11 9.32 1.31
C VAL A 538 -22.60 7.89 1.14
N ASN A 539 -21.28 7.74 1.06
CA ASN A 539 -20.62 6.43 0.95
C ASN A 539 -19.55 6.18 2.03
N THR A 540 -19.30 7.18 2.88
CA THR A 540 -18.28 7.11 3.93
C THR A 540 -18.77 7.88 5.17
N LEU A 541 -18.68 7.28 6.34
CA LEU A 541 -18.96 7.89 7.63
C LEU A 541 -17.63 8.22 8.31
N TYR A 542 -17.52 9.41 8.91
CA TYR A 542 -16.43 9.76 9.82
C TYR A 542 -17.02 10.02 11.19
N LEU A 543 -16.58 9.27 12.20
CA LEU A 543 -17.05 9.43 13.57
C LEU A 543 -16.00 10.21 14.37
N ASN A 544 -16.46 11.27 15.05
CA ASN A 544 -15.72 11.84 16.18
C ASN A 544 -15.45 10.76 17.26
N PRO A 545 -14.53 10.99 18.22
CA PRO A 545 -14.06 9.94 19.13
C PRO A 545 -15.19 9.18 19.84
N ILE A 546 -15.10 7.85 19.81
CA ILE A 546 -16.06 6.92 20.43
C ILE A 546 -15.48 6.10 21.60
N PHE A 547 -14.18 6.26 21.86
CA PHE A 547 -13.49 5.54 22.93
C PHE A 547 -13.76 6.16 24.29
N MET A 548 -13.44 5.41 25.35
CA MET A 548 -13.70 5.80 26.73
C MET A 548 -13.05 7.15 27.04
N ALA A 549 -13.87 8.11 27.48
CA ALA A 549 -13.49 9.48 27.76
C ALA A 549 -14.53 10.15 28.67
N SER A 550 -14.11 11.18 29.40
CA SER A 550 -14.95 11.88 30.38
C SER A 550 -15.86 12.92 29.74
N SER A 551 -15.40 13.60 28.69
CA SER A 551 -16.18 14.63 28.00
C SER A 551 -17.20 14.09 26.97
N ASN A 552 -18.12 14.97 26.58
CA ASN A 552 -19.06 14.74 25.48
C ASN A 552 -18.40 14.64 24.10
N HIS A 553 -17.17 15.15 23.92
CA HIS A 553 -16.45 15.17 22.64
C HIS A 553 -15.43 14.05 22.50
N GLY A 554 -14.92 13.50 23.60
CA GLY A 554 -14.09 12.30 23.64
C GLY A 554 -12.61 12.45 23.24
N TYR A 555 -12.10 13.68 23.12
CA TYR A 555 -10.68 13.95 22.78
C TYR A 555 -9.75 13.84 24.01
N ASP A 556 -10.31 13.86 25.21
CA ASP A 556 -9.69 13.55 26.49
C ASP A 556 -9.73 12.04 26.76
N THR A 557 -9.14 11.24 25.87
CA THR A 557 -9.26 9.78 25.90
C THR A 557 -8.68 9.16 27.17
N ASN A 558 -9.49 8.38 27.90
CA ASN A 558 -9.10 7.67 29.11
C ASN A 558 -8.56 6.26 28.79
N ASP A 559 -9.22 5.57 27.85
CA ASP A 559 -8.80 4.26 27.35
C ASP A 559 -9.18 4.08 25.86
N TYR A 560 -8.17 3.87 25.01
CA TYR A 560 -8.34 3.66 23.57
C TYR A 560 -8.92 2.29 23.21
N PHE A 561 -8.89 1.32 24.13
CA PHE A 561 -9.29 -0.06 23.85
C PHE A 561 -10.75 -0.34 24.20
N THR A 562 -11.46 0.63 24.76
CA THR A 562 -12.81 0.48 25.29
C THR A 562 -13.74 1.48 24.63
N ILE A 563 -14.88 1.02 24.08
CA ILE A 563 -15.96 1.90 23.62
C ILE A 563 -16.55 2.60 24.84
N ASN A 564 -16.84 3.90 24.73
CA ASN A 564 -17.47 4.63 25.82
C ASN A 564 -18.86 4.07 26.10
N ASP A 565 -19.14 3.68 27.36
CA ASP A 565 -20.39 3.03 27.75
C ASP A 565 -21.65 3.82 27.33
N ARG A 566 -21.56 5.16 27.25
CA ARG A 566 -22.67 6.02 26.79
C ARG A 566 -23.02 5.84 25.31
N PHE A 567 -22.11 5.29 24.53
CA PHE A 567 -22.30 5.00 23.11
C PHE A 567 -22.68 3.53 22.87
N GLY A 568 -22.48 2.66 23.85
CA GLY A 568 -22.76 1.22 23.78
C GLY A 568 -21.53 0.38 24.07
N THR A 569 -21.48 -0.81 23.49
CA THR A 569 -20.45 -1.82 23.69
C THR A 569 -19.65 -2.08 22.40
N LEU A 570 -18.59 -2.89 22.51
CA LEU A 570 -17.88 -3.39 21.31
C LEU A 570 -18.82 -4.18 20.37
N ALA A 571 -19.78 -4.92 20.92
CA ALA A 571 -20.77 -5.63 20.12
C ALA A 571 -21.71 -4.68 19.36
N ASP A 572 -22.06 -3.53 19.95
CA ASP A 572 -22.84 -2.50 19.26
C ASP A 572 -22.02 -1.84 18.14
N PHE A 573 -20.71 -1.67 18.35
CA PHE A 573 -19.79 -1.22 17.30
C PHE A 573 -19.69 -2.23 16.14
N ASP A 574 -19.54 -3.53 16.44
CA ASP A 574 -19.53 -4.58 15.43
C ASP A 574 -20.84 -4.63 14.64
N ALA A 575 -21.97 -4.46 15.31
CA ALA A 575 -23.28 -4.39 14.66
C ALA A 575 -23.39 -3.16 13.72
N MET A 576 -22.88 -2.00 14.15
CA MET A 576 -22.81 -0.81 13.31
C MET A 576 -21.92 -1.02 12.07
N MET A 577 -20.75 -1.63 12.25
CA MET A 577 -19.82 -1.94 11.15
C MET A 577 -20.43 -2.94 10.16
N ALA A 578 -21.13 -3.97 10.66
CA ALA A 578 -21.84 -4.93 9.82
C ALA A 578 -22.95 -4.25 9.00
N ALA A 579 -23.74 -3.37 9.63
CA ALA A 579 -24.76 -2.58 8.95
C ALA A 579 -24.14 -1.65 7.90
N ALA A 580 -23.05 -0.94 8.23
CA ALA A 580 -22.34 -0.07 7.30
C ALA A 580 -21.88 -0.85 6.06
N ASN A 581 -21.23 -2.00 6.25
CA ASN A 581 -20.77 -2.85 5.16
C ASN A 581 -21.92 -3.39 4.30
N ALA A 582 -23.03 -3.82 4.91
CA ALA A 582 -24.23 -4.27 4.18
C ALA A 582 -24.84 -3.17 3.30
N HIS A 583 -24.67 -1.90 3.68
CA HIS A 583 -25.13 -0.72 2.95
C HIS A 583 -24.04 -0.08 2.08
N GLY A 584 -22.88 -0.71 1.92
CA GLY A 584 -21.76 -0.19 1.11
C GLY A 584 -21.12 1.08 1.66
N LEU A 585 -21.31 1.36 2.96
CA LEU A 585 -20.71 2.48 3.67
C LEU A 585 -19.33 2.09 4.21
N ARG A 586 -18.37 3.00 4.11
CA ARG A 586 -17.08 2.91 4.80
C ARG A 586 -17.14 3.70 6.10
N VAL A 587 -16.28 3.38 7.06
CA VAL A 587 -16.21 4.06 8.36
C VAL A 587 -14.77 4.48 8.64
N ILE A 588 -14.58 5.75 9.01
CA ILE A 588 -13.34 6.35 9.47
C ILE A 588 -13.53 6.72 10.94
N LEU A 589 -12.58 6.33 11.80
CA LEU A 589 -12.56 6.70 13.21
C LEU A 589 -11.55 7.80 13.49
N ASP A 590 -11.85 8.63 14.48
CA ASP A 590 -10.93 9.62 15.00
C ASP A 590 -9.87 8.99 15.93
N ALA A 591 -8.60 9.20 15.58
CA ALA A 591 -7.45 8.64 16.28
C ALA A 591 -6.67 9.74 17.01
N VAL A 592 -7.00 9.96 18.29
CA VAL A 592 -6.46 11.06 19.10
C VAL A 592 -5.09 10.69 19.70
N PHE A 593 -4.05 10.57 18.87
CA PHE A 593 -2.74 10.06 19.30
C PHE A 593 -1.77 11.12 19.83
N ASN A 594 -2.07 12.41 19.62
CA ASN A 594 -1.19 13.48 20.08
C ASN A 594 -1.21 13.65 21.61
N HIS A 595 -2.30 13.28 22.28
CA HIS A 595 -2.51 13.51 23.71
C HIS A 595 -3.55 12.52 24.29
N VAL A 596 -3.60 12.43 25.63
CA VAL A 596 -4.56 11.63 26.40
C VAL A 596 -5.31 12.50 27.42
N GLY A 597 -6.43 11.98 27.95
CA GLY A 597 -7.16 12.59 29.05
C GLY A 597 -6.39 12.57 30.37
N MET A 598 -6.78 13.46 31.30
CA MET A 598 -6.20 13.49 32.66
C MET A 598 -6.49 12.21 33.43
N ASP A 599 -7.69 11.64 33.26
CA ASP A 599 -8.12 10.39 33.88
C ASP A 599 -7.67 9.16 33.07
N SER A 600 -6.75 9.32 32.11
CA SER A 600 -6.24 8.19 31.35
C SER A 600 -5.43 7.26 32.24
N ARG A 601 -5.45 5.96 31.91
CA ARG A 601 -4.68 4.93 32.63
C ARG A 601 -3.17 5.18 32.69
N TYR A 602 -2.66 6.14 31.91
CA TYR A 602 -1.25 6.53 31.85
C TYR A 602 -0.92 7.74 32.72
N ILE A 603 -1.91 8.60 33.01
CA ILE A 603 -1.73 9.87 33.71
C ILE A 603 -2.34 9.81 35.10
N ASP A 604 -3.59 9.35 35.22
CA ASP A 604 -4.35 9.21 36.47
C ASP A 604 -4.16 10.40 37.45
N LYS A 605 -4.40 11.61 36.94
CA LYS A 605 -4.17 12.88 37.64
C LYS A 605 -5.45 13.42 38.26
#